data_AF-A0A1I9GAV5-F1
#
_entry.id   AF-A0A1I9GAV5-F1
#
_cell.length_a   1.000
_cell.length_b   1.000
_cell.length_c   1.000
_cell.angle_alpha   90.00
_cell.angle_beta   90.00
_cell.angle_gamma   90.00
#
_symmetry.space_group_name_H-M   'P 1'
#
loop_
_entity.id
_entity.type
_entity.pdbx_description
1 polymer ?
#
loop_
_entity_poly.entity_id
_entity_poly.type
_entity_poly.pdbx_seq_one_letter_code
_entity_poly.pdbx_strand_id
1 'polypeptide(L)'
;KSPLGGTCDWNIDCENKGSICLRGRCRCHPHYTEIVDDKRGGNPYCKRLPAKVGQMCTTKCREPLFCRSGQCQCVQRGTTTLINGQCISSMSIRYVKFTEQH
;
A
#
# COMPACT_ATOMS: atom_id res chain seq x y z
N LYS A 1 -13.60 4.63 -17.77
CA LYS A 1 -12.92 4.07 -16.58
C LYS A 1 -13.65 4.62 -15.35
N SER A 2 -13.66 3.92 -14.22
CA SER A 2 -14.38 4.27 -12.99
C SER A 2 -13.47 4.96 -11.97
N PRO A 3 -13.99 5.94 -11.21
CA PRO A 3 -13.26 6.58 -10.11
C PRO A 3 -13.15 5.65 -8.91
N LEU A 4 -12.39 6.06 -7.88
CA LEU A 4 -12.34 5.33 -6.61
C LEU A 4 -13.75 5.23 -5.99
N GLY A 5 -14.09 4.03 -5.51
CA GLY A 5 -15.44 3.69 -5.04
C GLY A 5 -16.41 3.25 -6.14
N GLY A 6 -16.12 3.57 -7.41
CA GLY A 6 -16.92 3.14 -8.56
C GLY A 6 -16.85 1.64 -8.82
N THR A 7 -17.82 1.11 -9.56
CA THR A 7 -17.89 -0.31 -9.93
C THR A 7 -16.87 -0.67 -11.01
N CYS A 8 -16.36 -1.89 -10.96
CA CYS A 8 -15.42 -2.43 -11.94
C CYS A 8 -15.49 -3.96 -11.96
N ASP A 9 -15.02 -4.54 -13.05
CA ASP A 9 -14.78 -5.98 -13.16
C ASP A 9 -13.27 -6.27 -13.22
N TRP A 10 -12.51 -5.37 -13.86
CA TRP A 10 -11.08 -5.52 -14.10
C TRP A 10 -10.29 -4.28 -13.63
N ASN A 11 -9.00 -4.48 -13.36
CA ASN A 11 -8.11 -3.37 -12.96
C ASN A 11 -8.03 -2.25 -14.01
N ILE A 12 -8.15 -2.59 -15.31
CA ILE A 12 -8.10 -1.62 -16.40
C ILE A 12 -9.29 -0.66 -16.37
N ASP A 13 -10.38 -1.05 -15.72
CA ASP A 13 -11.57 -0.22 -15.59
C ASP A 13 -11.32 0.97 -14.67
N CYS A 14 -10.32 0.94 -13.77
CA CYS A 14 -10.12 2.00 -12.79
C CYS A 14 -9.24 3.15 -13.33
N GLU A 15 -9.65 4.40 -13.06
CA GLU A 15 -9.02 5.62 -13.62
C GLU A 15 -7.67 5.96 -13.00
N ASN A 16 -7.54 5.78 -11.69
CA ASN A 16 -6.42 6.33 -10.93
C ASN A 16 -5.19 5.43 -10.96
N LYS A 17 -4.00 6.03 -11.13
CA LYS A 17 -2.74 5.29 -11.00
C LYS A 17 -2.63 4.70 -9.60
N GLY A 18 -2.44 3.39 -9.52
CA GLY A 18 -2.40 2.66 -8.24
C GLY A 18 -3.76 2.29 -7.69
N SER A 19 -4.85 2.51 -8.45
CA SER A 19 -6.14 1.88 -8.18
C SER A 19 -6.24 0.51 -8.87
N ILE A 20 -6.96 -0.40 -8.23
CA ILE A 20 -7.23 -1.77 -8.69
C ILE A 20 -8.70 -2.09 -8.44
N CYS A 21 -9.22 -3.06 -9.18
CA CYS A 21 -10.55 -3.59 -8.92
C CYS A 21 -10.47 -4.60 -7.78
N LEU A 22 -11.10 -4.27 -6.65
CA LEU A 22 -11.11 -5.13 -5.46
C LEU A 22 -12.56 -5.29 -4.98
N ARG A 23 -13.07 -6.53 -5.07
CA ARG A 23 -14.46 -6.89 -4.72
C ARG A 23 -15.48 -6.04 -5.48
N GLY A 24 -15.29 -5.93 -6.80
CA GLY A 24 -16.21 -5.21 -7.70
C GLY A 24 -16.17 -3.68 -7.59
N ARG A 25 -15.18 -3.12 -6.88
CA ARG A 25 -15.02 -1.66 -6.76
C ARG A 25 -13.58 -1.22 -6.91
N CYS A 26 -13.38 -0.07 -7.55
CA CYS A 26 -12.09 0.56 -7.67
C CYS A 26 -11.62 1.06 -6.31
N ARG A 27 -10.47 0.54 -5.85
CA ARG A 27 -9.84 0.90 -4.57
C ARG A 27 -8.35 1.11 -4.78
N CYS A 28 -7.70 1.83 -3.88
CA CYS A 28 -6.25 1.90 -3.91
C CYS A 28 -5.63 0.52 -3.64
N HIS A 29 -4.63 0.15 -4.44
CA HIS A 29 -3.80 -1.00 -4.21
C HIS A 29 -3.18 -0.90 -2.81
N PRO A 30 -2.97 -2.01 -2.06
CA PRO A 30 -2.36 -2.00 -0.72
C PRO A 30 -1.02 -1.26 -0.56
N HIS A 31 -0.38 -0.86 -1.66
CA HIS A 31 0.88 -0.09 -1.66
C HIS A 31 0.64 1.43 -1.75
N TYR A 32 -0.63 1.84 -1.75
CA TYR A 32 -1.09 3.21 -1.86
C TYR A 32 -2.11 3.45 -0.75
N THR A 33 -2.21 4.69 -0.30
CA THR A 33 -3.31 5.16 0.54
C THR A 33 -4.23 6.02 -0.29
N GLU A 34 -5.52 5.93 -0.02
CA GLU A 34 -6.49 6.88 -0.53
C GLU A 34 -6.29 8.21 0.20
N ILE A 35 -6.26 9.29 -0.57
CA ILE A 35 -6.20 10.67 -0.08
C ILE A 35 -7.40 11.39 -0.66
N VAL A 36 -8.19 12.01 0.22
CA VAL A 36 -9.23 12.97 -0.15
C VAL A 36 -8.60 14.35 0.03
N ASP A 37 -8.44 15.07 -1.07
CA ASP A 37 -7.86 16.41 -1.06
C ASP A 37 -8.94 17.43 -1.42
N ASP A 38 -9.28 18.27 -0.44
CA ASP A 38 -10.31 19.30 -0.57
C ASP A 38 -9.95 20.31 -1.66
N LYS A 39 -8.65 20.61 -1.82
CA LYS A 39 -8.14 21.53 -2.86
C LYS A 39 -8.26 20.96 -4.27
N ARG A 40 -8.38 19.64 -4.41
CA ARG A 40 -8.64 18.93 -5.68
C ARG A 40 -10.13 18.66 -5.92
N GLY A 41 -10.99 19.49 -5.31
CA GLY A 41 -12.44 19.39 -5.44
C GLY A 41 -13.03 18.16 -4.74
N GLY A 42 -12.34 17.64 -3.72
CA GLY A 42 -12.77 16.45 -2.98
C GLY A 42 -12.58 15.12 -3.73
N ASN A 43 -11.97 15.13 -4.92
CA ASN A 43 -11.77 13.91 -5.70
C ASN A 43 -10.68 13.01 -5.08
N PRO A 44 -11.03 11.79 -4.64
CA PRO A 44 -10.07 10.89 -4.02
C PRO A 44 -9.05 10.38 -5.04
N TYR A 45 -7.81 10.21 -4.60
CA TYR A 45 -6.75 9.60 -5.42
C TYR A 45 -5.82 8.71 -4.60
N CYS A 46 -5.08 7.83 -5.28
CA CYS A 46 -4.13 6.93 -4.65
C CYS A 46 -2.73 7.55 -4.57
N LYS A 47 -2.23 7.73 -3.35
CA LYS A 47 -0.86 8.18 -3.08
C LYS A 47 0.00 7.00 -2.65
N ARG A 48 1.15 6.80 -3.30
CA ARG A 48 2.06 5.70 -2.99
C ARG A 48 2.57 5.83 -1.54
N LEU A 49 2.54 4.71 -0.81
CA LEU A 49 3.08 4.64 0.55
C LEU A 49 4.62 4.65 0.52
N PRO A 50 5.29 5.29 1.49
CA PRO A 50 6.73 5.20 1.62
C PRO A 50 7.15 3.75 1.94
N ALA A 51 8.25 3.31 1.35
CA ALA A 51 8.64 1.89 1.32
C ALA A 51 10.06 1.64 1.84
N LYS A 52 10.71 2.66 2.42
CA LYS A 52 12.04 2.55 3.01
C LYS A 52 12.03 3.02 4.46
N VAL A 53 12.89 2.42 5.28
CA VAL A 53 13.13 2.86 6.65
C VAL A 53 13.62 4.31 6.64
N GLY A 54 13.11 5.13 7.56
CA GLY A 54 13.46 6.56 7.69
C GLY A 54 12.68 7.51 6.76
N GLN A 55 11.93 7.01 5.78
CA GLN A 55 11.11 7.89 4.94
C GLN A 55 9.98 8.54 5.74
N MET A 56 9.69 9.80 5.45
CA MET A 56 8.58 10.51 6.09
C MET A 56 7.23 9.87 5.74
N CYS A 57 6.38 9.75 6.75
CA CYS A 57 5.04 9.21 6.64
C CYS A 57 4.07 10.04 7.49
N THR A 58 2.80 10.09 7.07
CA THR A 58 1.76 10.76 7.86
C THR A 58 1.09 9.77 8.81
N THR A 59 0.59 8.66 8.26
CA THR A 59 -0.20 7.67 9.01
C THR A 59 0.19 6.24 8.71
N LYS A 60 0.67 5.95 7.49
CA LYS A 60 0.99 4.59 7.03
C LYS A 60 2.26 4.55 6.21
N CYS A 61 2.89 3.38 6.23
CA CYS A 61 4.01 2.99 5.38
C CYS A 61 3.64 1.72 4.62
N ARG A 62 4.38 1.41 3.55
CA ARG A 62 4.21 0.13 2.87
C ARG A 62 4.68 -0.98 3.78
N GLU A 63 3.88 -2.02 3.91
CA GLU A 63 4.24 -3.20 4.70
C GLU A 63 5.60 -3.76 4.25
N PRO A 64 6.42 -4.25 5.19
CA PRO A 64 6.13 -4.46 6.62
C PRO A 64 6.49 -3.27 7.53
N LEU A 65 6.70 -2.07 6.98
CA LEU A 65 7.07 -0.90 7.76
C LEU A 65 5.86 -0.29 8.47
N PHE A 66 6.11 0.32 9.63
CA PHE A 66 5.12 1.04 10.41
C PHE A 66 5.47 2.53 10.46
N CYS A 67 4.46 3.40 10.36
CA CYS A 67 4.68 4.82 10.55
C CYS A 67 4.76 5.13 12.05
N ARG A 68 5.94 5.54 12.53
CA ARG A 68 6.17 5.87 13.94
C ARG A 68 6.96 7.17 14.03
N SER A 69 6.44 8.12 14.81
CA SER A 69 7.02 9.46 14.97
C SER A 69 7.26 10.18 13.62
N GLY A 70 6.33 10.02 12.67
CA GLY A 70 6.41 10.64 11.34
C GLY A 70 7.40 9.99 10.37
N GLN A 71 8.02 8.86 10.72
CA GLN A 71 8.95 8.13 9.86
C GLN A 71 8.61 6.64 9.79
N CYS A 72 8.92 6.01 8.66
CA CYS A 72 8.76 4.57 8.50
C CYS A 72 9.84 3.81 9.27
N GLN A 73 9.43 2.94 10.18
CA GLN A 73 10.32 2.15 11.02
C GLN A 73 10.05 0.66 10.84
N CYS A 74 11.11 -0.14 10.92
CA CYS A 74 10.99 -1.59 11.07
C CYS A 74 10.84 -1.90 12.56
N VAL A 75 9.61 -2.19 12.99
CA VAL A 75 9.37 -2.56 14.38
C VAL A 75 9.61 -4.06 14.47
N GLN A 76 10.66 -4.50 15.16
CA GLN A 76 10.96 -5.92 15.39
C GLN A 76 9.97 -6.50 16.41
N ARG A 77 8.84 -7.01 15.92
CA ARG A 77 7.83 -7.69 16.74
C ARG A 77 7.51 -9.04 16.12
N GLY A 78 8.31 -10.04 16.46
CA GLY A 78 8.09 -11.47 16.16
C GLY A 78 8.26 -11.85 14.69
N THR A 79 7.53 -11.24 13.77
CA THR A 79 7.47 -11.62 12.35
C THR A 79 8.26 -10.69 11.43
N THR A 80 8.95 -9.68 11.96
CA THR A 80 9.67 -8.66 11.18
C THR A 80 11.11 -8.54 11.65
N THR A 81 12.05 -8.63 10.70
CA THR A 81 13.50 -8.55 10.94
C THR A 81 14.12 -7.49 10.04
N LEU A 82 15.08 -6.74 10.56
CA LEU A 82 15.87 -5.78 9.81
C LEU A 82 17.14 -6.47 9.30
N ILE A 83 17.29 -6.62 7.99
CA ILE A 83 18.48 -7.21 7.35
C ILE A 83 19.01 -6.20 6.33
N ASN A 84 20.26 -5.76 6.47
CA ASN A 84 20.90 -4.78 5.58
C ASN A 84 20.07 -3.50 5.34
N GLY A 85 19.40 -2.99 6.39
CA GLY A 85 18.55 -1.79 6.29
C GLY A 85 17.19 -2.03 5.63
N GLN A 86 16.87 -3.26 5.23
CA GLN A 86 15.57 -3.66 4.70
C GLN A 86 14.75 -4.38 5.77
N CYS A 87 13.49 -3.97 5.93
CA CYS A 87 12.57 -4.65 6.82
C CYS A 87 11.92 -5.83 6.07
N ILE A 88 12.14 -7.03 6.57
CA ILE A 88 11.66 -8.27 5.98
C ILE A 88 10.63 -8.87 6.94
N SER A 89 9.46 -9.26 6.44
CA SER A 89 8.48 -10.01 7.24
C SER A 89 8.48 -11.49 6.86
N SER A 90 8.51 -12.37 7.86
CA SER A 90 8.33 -13.81 7.70
C SER A 90 6.94 -14.17 7.14
N MET A 91 5.95 -13.29 7.27
CA MET A 91 4.64 -13.42 6.64
C MET A 91 4.72 -13.20 5.12
N SER A 92 5.55 -12.25 4.67
CA SER A 92 5.80 -12.00 3.25
C SER A 92 6.56 -13.15 2.60
N ILE A 93 7.45 -13.84 3.33
CA ILE A 93 8.14 -15.05 2.86
C ILE A 93 7.14 -16.18 2.57
N ARG A 94 6.08 -16.33 3.38
CA ARG A 94 5.02 -17.32 3.09
C ARG A 94 4.25 -16.98 1.82
N TYR A 95 3.94 -15.71 1.57
CA TYR A 95 3.28 -15.28 0.33
C TYR A 95 4.15 -15.54 -0.90
N VAL A 96 5.46 -15.25 -0.85
CA VAL A 96 6.38 -15.52 -1.98
C VAL A 96 6.49 -17.04 -2.24
N LYS A 97 6.59 -17.87 -1.19
CA LYS A 97 6.60 -19.33 -1.35
C LYS A 97 5.30 -19.91 -1.94
N PHE A 98 4.16 -19.25 -1.75
CA PHE A 98 2.89 -19.65 -2.36
C PHE A 98 2.77 -19.23 -3.83
N THR A 99 3.46 -18.16 -4.26
CA THR A 99 3.43 -17.69 -5.66
C THR A 99 4.44 -18.36 -6.58
N GLU A 100 5.42 -19.10 -6.06
CA GLU A 100 6.43 -19.83 -6.86
C GLU A 100 6.07 -21.31 -7.12
N GLN A 101 4.82 -21.71 -6.88
CA GLN A 101 4.34 -23.06 -7.19
C GLN A 101 3.12 -22.98 -8.10
N HIS A 102 3.29 -22.56 -9.36
CA HIS A 102 2.42 -22.93 -10.49
C HIS A 102 3.12 -22.63 -11.81
#